data_AF-A0A9P6WXJ3-F1
#
_entry.id   AF-A0A9P6WXJ3-F1
#
_cell.length_a   1.000
_cell.length_b   1.000
_cell.length_c   1.000
_cell.angle_alpha   90.00
_cell.angle_beta   90.00
_cell.angle_gamma   90.00
#
_symmetry.space_group_name_H-M   'P 1'
#
loop_
_entity.id
_entity.type
_entity.pdbx_description
1 polymer ?
#
loop_
_entity_poly.entity_id
_entity_poly.type
_entity_poly.pdbx_seq_one_letter_code
_entity_poly.pdbx_strand_id
1 'polypeptide(L)' 'MLWGCITSAGPGYACQVYDGTMNSELYQEILATSLKDTMEYYGLNWKTSVFQHDNDPKHRQSPQPNG' A
#
# COMPACT_ATOMS: atom_id res chain seq x y z
N MET A 1 7.49 -8.70 9.02
CA MET A 1 7.18 -8.86 7.58
C MET A 1 7.58 -7.57 6.87
N LEU A 2 7.90 -7.60 5.58
CA LEU A 2 8.16 -6.38 4.80
C LEU A 2 7.02 -6.16 3.81
N TRP A 3 6.54 -4.93 3.72
CA TRP A 3 5.71 -4.51 2.60
C TRP A 3 6.53 -3.58 1.71
N GLY A 4 6.37 -3.69 0.40
CA GLY A 4 6.92 -2.75 -0.57
C GLY A 4 6.20 -2.85 -1.90
N CYS A 5 6.40 -1.86 -2.75
CA CYS A 5 5.85 -1.84 -4.10
C CYS A 5 6.95 -1.60 -5.15
N ILE A 6 6.64 -1.92 -6.41
CA ILE A 6 7.52 -1.68 -7.55
C ILE A 6 6.70 -1.07 -8.69
N THR A 7 7.34 -0.20 -9.44
CA THR A 7 6.77 0.43 -10.62
C THR A 7 7.68 0.17 -11.83
N SER A 8 7.22 0.50 -13.04
CA SER A 8 8.09 0.46 -14.22
C SER A 8 9.26 1.45 -14.14
N ALA A 9 9.16 2.48 -13.29
CA ALA A 9 10.24 3.44 -13.05
C ALA A 9 11.29 2.94 -12.05
N GLY A 10 10.95 1.93 -11.23
CA GLY A 10 11.85 1.36 -10.24
C GLY A 10 11.14 0.92 -8.95
N PRO A 11 11.92 0.44 -7.96
CA PRO A 11 11.42 0.11 -6.62
C PRO A 11 10.77 1.32 -5.95
N GLY A 12 9.60 1.11 -5.33
CA GLY A 12 8.95 2.09 -4.49
C GLY A 12 9.43 2.04 -3.04
N TYR A 13 8.77 2.80 -2.19
CA TYR A 13 8.99 2.73 -0.76
C TYR A 13 8.57 1.37 -0.20
N ALA A 14 9.28 0.96 0.85
CA ALA A 14 9.02 -0.25 1.61
C ALA A 14 9.00 0.07 3.10
N CYS A 15 8.18 -0.65 3.87
CA CYS A 15 8.07 -0.50 5.30
C CYS A 15 8.10 -1.85 6.01
N GLN A 16 8.68 -1.85 7.21
CA GLN A 16 8.66 -3.00 8.08
C GLN A 16 7.30 -3.07 8.76
N VAL A 17 6.64 -4.22 8.61
CA VAL A 17 5.47 -4.61 9.40
C VAL A 17 5.96 -5.33 10.65
N TYR A 18 5.82 -4.64 11.78
CA TYR A 18 6.03 -5.17 13.12
C TYR A 18 4.86 -6.09 13.51
N ASP A 19 5.05 -6.94 14.52
CA ASP A 19 4.02 -7.85 15.08
C ASP A 19 3.48 -8.94 14.12
N GLY A 20 4.18 -9.17 13.01
CA GLY A 20 4.08 -10.37 12.18
C GLY A 20 2.88 -10.45 11.24
N THR A 21 1.72 -9.89 11.62
CA THR A 21 0.50 -9.94 10.81
C THR A 21 0.07 -8.53 10.40
N MET A 22 0.00 -8.29 9.09
CA MET A 22 -0.66 -7.09 8.56
C MET A 22 -2.16 -7.33 8.54
N ASN A 23 -2.91 -6.53 9.30
CA ASN A 23 -4.36 -6.48 9.24
C ASN A 23 -4.81 -5.46 8.17
N SER A 24 -6.12 -5.35 7.97
CA SER A 24 -6.68 -4.42 6.97
C SER A 24 -6.50 -2.95 7.30
N GLU A 25 -6.43 -2.59 8.58
CA GLU A 25 -6.21 -1.21 9.02
C GLU A 25 -4.78 -0.77 8.69
N LEU A 26 -3.79 -1.55 9.12
CA LEU A 26 -2.38 -1.32 8.78
C LEU A 26 -2.15 -1.35 7.27
N TYR A 27 -2.83 -2.24 6.54
CA TYR A 27 -2.76 -2.24 5.08
C TYR A 27 -3.22 -0.89 4.49
N GLN A 28 -4.33 -0.33 4.98
CA GLN A 28 -4.81 0.98 4.51
C GLN A 28 -3.86 2.11 4.88
N GLU A 29 -3.27 2.10 6.07
CA GLU A 29 -2.23 3.06 6.47
C GLU A 29 -1.02 3.00 5.55
N ILE A 30 -0.58 1.79 5.18
CA ILE A 30 0.52 1.57 4.23
C ILE A 30 0.18 2.15 2.85
N LEU A 31 -1.06 1.98 2.37
CA LEU A 31 -1.49 2.58 1.10
C LEU A 31 -1.54 4.12 1.18
N ALA A 32 -1.99 4.66 2.31
CA ALA A 32 -2.07 6.11 2.54
C ALA A 32 -0.70 6.78 2.74
N THR A 33 0.35 5.99 3.03
CA THR A 33 1.72 6.45 3.25
C THR A 33 2.67 5.94 2.16
N SER A 34 3.21 4.74 2.30
CA SER A 34 4.31 4.22 1.46
C SER A 34 3.95 4.13 -0.03
N LEU A 35 2.72 3.72 -0.38
CA LEU A 35 2.30 3.76 -1.78
C LEU A 35 2.15 5.19 -2.29
N LYS A 36 1.55 6.07 -1.47
CA LYS A 36 1.35 7.47 -1.83
C LYS A 36 2.68 8.21 -2.05
N ASP A 37 3.62 8.04 -1.13
CA ASP A 37 4.96 8.61 -1.24
C ASP A 37 5.68 8.09 -2.49
N THR A 38 5.48 6.81 -2.85
CA THR A 38 6.02 6.24 -4.10
C THR A 38 5.44 6.91 -5.33
N MET A 39 4.12 7.11 -5.36
CA MET A 39 3.43 7.77 -6.46
C MET A 39 3.90 9.21 -6.62
N GLU A 40 4.06 9.94 -5.51
CA GLU A 40 4.57 11.32 -5.52
C GLU A 40 6.04 11.38 -5.96
N TYR A 41 6.90 10.50 -5.44
CA TYR A 41 8.32 10.45 -5.78
C TYR A 41 8.57 10.24 -7.28
N TYR A 42 7.83 9.31 -7.90
CA TYR A 42 7.93 9.05 -9.33
C TYR A 42 7.03 9.94 -10.20
N GLY A 43 6.24 10.84 -9.61
CA GLY A 43 5.30 11.70 -10.35
C GLY A 43 4.19 10.92 -11.08
N LEU A 44 3.79 9.76 -10.55
CA LEU A 44 2.78 8.90 -11.15
C LEU A 44 1.37 9.43 -10.90
N ASN A 45 0.51 9.31 -11.90
CA ASN A 45 -0.87 9.79 -11.82
C ASN A 45 -1.82 8.67 -11.39
N TRP A 46 -2.49 8.87 -10.25
CA TRP A 46 -3.47 7.93 -9.68
C TRP A 46 -4.59 7.52 -10.63
N LYS A 47 -5.03 8.41 -11.53
CA LYS A 47 -6.15 8.14 -12.45
C LYS A 47 -5.76 7.27 -13.63
N THR A 48 -4.47 7.23 -13.98
CA THR A 48 -3.96 6.47 -15.12
C THR A 48 -3.12 5.27 -14.71
N SER A 49 -2.71 5.20 -13.44
CA SER A 49 -2.00 4.06 -12.88
C SER A 49 -2.96 2.93 -12.50
N VAL A 50 -2.51 1.69 -12.71
CA VAL A 50 -3.20 0.50 -12.21
C VAL A 50 -2.47 0.03 -10.95
N PHE A 51 -3.21 -0.08 -9.84
CA PHE A 51 -2.70 -0.70 -8.63
C PHE A 51 -3.03 -2.20 -8.64
N GLN A 52 -2.00 -3.05 -8.53
CA GLN A 52 -2.14 -4.50 -8.53
C GLN A 52 -1.65 -5.06 -7.19
N HIS A 53 -2.45 -5.96 -6.61
CA HIS A 53 -2.15 -6.72 -5.40
C HIS A 53 -2.79 -8.11 -5.49
N ASP A 54 -2.45 -9.02 -4.59
CA ASP A 54 -3.14 -10.31 -4.48
C ASP A 54 -4.56 -10.16 -3.88
N ASN A 55 -5.33 -11.24 -3.91
CA ASN A 55 -6.72 -11.27 -3.46
C ASN A 55 -6.90 -11.67 -1.98
N ASP A 56 -5.88 -11.47 -1.13
CA ASP A 56 -5.96 -11.70 0.32
C ASP A 56 -7.19 -10.95 0.89
N PRO A 57 -8.05 -11.61 1.71
CA PRO A 57 -9.22 -10.99 2.30
C PRO A 57 -8.96 -9.64 2.97
N LYS A 58 -7.77 -9.43 3.54
CA LYS A 58 -7.43 -8.16 4.20
C LYS A 58 -7.37 -6.97 3.23
N HIS A 59 -7.12 -7.22 1.94
CA HIS A 59 -7.04 -6.19 0.89
C HIS A 59 -8.42 -5.76 0.38
N ARG A 60 -9.50 -6.45 0.78
CA ARG A 60 -10.88 -6.18 0.35
C ARG A 60 -11.77 -5.57 1.43
N GLN A 61 -11.23 -5.33 2.62
CA GLN A 61 -12.02 -4.75 3.71
C GLN A 61 -12.12 -3.24 3.55
N SER A 62 -13.35 -2.72 3.68
CA SER A 62 -13.59 -1.28 3.76
C SER A 62 -12.94 -0.70 5.03
N PRO A 63 -12.57 0.60 5.03
CA PRO A 63 -12.21 1.30 6.26
C PRO A 63 -13.31 1.10 7.31
N GLN A 64 -12.96 0.59 8.49
CA GLN A 64 -13.89 0.61 9.61
C GLN A 64 -14.07 2.07 10.04
N PRO A 65 -15.30 2.57 10.21
CA PRO A 65 -15.48 3.91 10.74
C PRO A 65 -14.87 3.96 12.14
N ASN A 66 -14.02 4.96 12.39
CA ASN A 66 -13.48 5.23 13.71
C ASN A 66 -14.66 5.32 14.70
N GLY A 67 -14.67 4.44 15.69
CA GLY A 67 -15.67 4.43 16.77
C GLY A 67 -15.58 5.66 17.66
#